data_AF-A0A182JK42-F1
#
_entry.id   AF-A0A182JK42-F1
#
_cell.length_a   1.000
_cell.length_b   1.000
_cell.length_c   1.000
_cell.angle_alpha   90.00
_cell.angle_beta   90.00
_cell.angle_gamma   90.00
#
_symmetry.space_group_name_H-M   'P 1'
#
loop_
_entity.id
_entity.type
_entity.pdbx_description
1 polymer ?
#
loop_
_entity_poly.entity_id
_entity_poly.type
_entity_poly.pdbx_seq_one_letter_code
_entity_poly.pdbx_strand_id
1 'polypeptide(L)'
;MLPVVLKISAQCPDNPCGIQASCRLNAANIPVCSCPFGYLGDPFKECIRPECVSDGDCTEFEGCRKGKCVDPCIFSCGTNAECSTKHHVPVCFCPAGLTGSPFERCDPL
;
A
#
# COMPACT_ATOMS: atom_id res chain seq x y z
N MET A 1 34.48 32.69 -27.54
CA MET A 1 34.29 32.87 -26.09
C MET A 1 32.81 33.15 -25.84
N LEU A 2 32.03 32.12 -25.48
CA LEU A 2 30.71 32.30 -24.86
C LEU A 2 30.78 31.67 -23.48
N PRO A 3 30.26 32.31 -22.41
CA PRO A 3 30.20 31.67 -21.11
C PRO A 3 29.13 30.57 -21.18
N VAL A 4 29.55 29.33 -20.95
CA VAL A 4 28.63 28.25 -20.63
C VAL A 4 27.98 28.63 -19.31
N VAL A 5 26.71 29.02 -19.36
CA VAL A 5 25.88 29.17 -18.17
C VAL A 5 25.82 27.80 -17.52
N LEU A 6 26.65 27.57 -16.49
CA LEU A 6 26.46 26.48 -15.54
C LEU A 6 25.12 26.76 -14.86
N LYS A 7 24.03 26.27 -15.47
CA LYS A 7 22.80 25.98 -14.76
C LYS A 7 23.19 24.92 -13.73
N ILE A 8 23.61 25.38 -12.56
CA ILE A 8 23.66 24.57 -11.35
C ILE A 8 22.22 24.11 -11.19
N SER A 9 21.92 22.87 -11.62
CA SER A 9 20.63 22.27 -11.30
C SER A 9 20.46 22.47 -9.81
N ALA A 10 19.35 23.07 -9.40
CA ALA A 10 18.98 23.30 -8.01
C ALA A 10 18.84 21.94 -7.29
N GLN A 11 19.97 21.29 -7.04
CA GLN A 11 20.09 20.07 -6.29
C GLN A 11 19.96 20.47 -4.83
N CYS A 12 19.18 19.73 -4.06
CA CYS A 12 19.13 19.94 -2.62
C CYS A 12 20.53 19.69 -2.02
N PRO A 13 21.12 20.66 -1.32
CA PRO A 13 22.38 20.45 -0.60
C PRO A 13 22.21 19.29 0.39
N ASP A 14 23.11 18.31 0.33
CA ASP A 14 23.15 17.08 1.15
C ASP A 14 21.89 16.19 1.13
N ASN A 15 20.90 16.53 0.32
CA ASN A 15 19.60 15.87 0.17
C ASN A 15 19.01 15.31 1.49
N PRO A 16 18.29 16.14 2.28
CA PRO A 16 17.71 15.72 3.57
C PRO A 16 16.50 14.77 3.44
N CYS A 17 16.13 14.35 2.23
CA CYS A 17 14.96 13.54 1.98
C CYS A 17 15.23 12.04 2.12
N GLY A 18 14.16 11.31 2.41
CA GLY A 18 14.18 9.86 2.55
C GLY A 18 14.44 9.11 1.24
N ILE A 19 14.56 7.79 1.36
CA ILE A 19 14.77 6.88 0.23
C ILE A 19 13.62 7.05 -0.78
N GLN A 20 13.96 7.16 -2.06
CA GLN A 20 13.01 7.33 -3.19
C GLN A 20 12.12 8.60 -3.12
N ALA A 21 12.37 9.52 -2.19
CA ALA A 21 11.69 10.80 -2.15
C ALA A 21 12.30 11.78 -3.18
N SER A 22 11.46 12.66 -3.71
CA SER A 22 11.88 13.77 -4.57
C SER A 22 12.19 15.00 -3.71
N CYS A 23 13.36 15.59 -3.93
CA CYS A 23 13.74 16.84 -3.30
C CYS A 23 13.65 18.02 -4.27
N ARG A 24 13.01 19.11 -3.85
CA ARG A 24 12.95 20.39 -4.57
C ARG A 24 13.18 21.55 -3.63
N LEU A 25 13.85 22.60 -4.10
CA LEU A 25 13.96 23.85 -3.34
C LEU A 25 12.68 24.69 -3.55
N ASN A 26 12.15 25.27 -2.48
CA ASN A 26 11.08 26.27 -2.59
C ASN A 26 11.65 27.67 -2.93
N ALA A 27 10.77 28.68 -3.04
CA ALA A 27 11.17 30.05 -3.39
C ALA A 27 12.15 30.71 -2.38
N ALA A 28 12.27 30.17 -1.17
CA ALA A 28 13.19 30.61 -0.13
C ALA A 28 14.49 29.76 -0.09
N ASN A 29 14.76 28.94 -1.12
CA ASN A 29 15.87 27.99 -1.16
C ASN A 29 15.88 26.95 -0.02
N ILE A 30 14.71 26.64 0.55
CA ILE A 30 14.58 25.60 1.58
C ILE A 30 14.23 24.27 0.89
N PRO A 31 14.90 23.15 1.23
CA PRO A 31 14.59 21.83 0.69
C PRO A 31 13.21 21.36 1.16
N VAL A 32 12.39 20.93 0.20
CA VAL A 32 11.07 20.34 0.42
C VAL A 32 11.10 18.92 -0.14
N CYS A 33 10.80 17.96 0.73
CA CYS A 33 10.71 16.54 0.39
C CYS A 33 9.27 16.16 0.06
N SER A 34 9.09 15.36 -0.99
CA SER A 34 7.78 14.84 -1.38
C SER A 34 7.91 13.46 -2.02
N CYS A 35 6.92 12.59 -1.82
CA CYS A 35 6.89 11.35 -2.56
C CYS A 35 6.52 11.61 -4.02
N PRO A 36 7.27 11.06 -4.99
CA PRO A 36 6.93 11.19 -6.40
C PRO A 36 5.59 10.51 -6.70
N PHE A 37 5.00 10.82 -7.86
CA PHE A 37 3.70 10.29 -8.26
C PHE A 37 3.67 8.76 -8.19
N GLY A 38 2.63 8.22 -7.55
CA GLY A 38 2.47 6.78 -7.35
C GLY A 38 3.33 6.20 -6.21
N TYR A 39 3.97 7.02 -5.39
CA TYR A 39 4.66 6.58 -4.17
C TYR A 39 3.93 7.14 -2.95
N LEU A 40 3.90 6.34 -1.88
CA LEU A 40 3.30 6.68 -0.60
C LEU A 40 4.33 6.49 0.52
N GLY A 41 4.16 7.17 1.64
CA GLY A 41 5.03 7.03 2.80
C GLY A 41 5.45 8.36 3.41
N ASP A 42 6.54 8.31 4.18
CA ASP A 42 7.13 9.48 4.80
C ASP A 42 8.29 9.98 3.93
N PRO A 43 8.16 11.15 3.25
CA PRO A 43 9.18 11.65 2.34
C PRO A 43 10.51 12.00 3.02
N PHE A 44 10.59 12.00 4.36
CA PHE A 44 11.84 12.16 5.11
C PHE A 44 12.49 10.83 5.49
N LYS A 45 11.79 9.70 5.34
CA LYS A 45 12.31 8.35 5.65
C LYS A 45 12.41 7.50 4.39
N GLU A 46 11.26 7.24 3.78
CA GLU A 46 11.12 6.37 2.62
C GLU A 46 9.76 6.59 1.95
N CYS A 47 9.80 6.73 0.63
CA CYS A 47 8.65 6.65 -0.24
C CYS A 47 8.63 5.27 -0.90
N ILE A 48 7.51 4.57 -0.79
CA ILE A 48 7.34 3.21 -1.30
C ILE A 48 6.32 3.26 -2.42
N ARG A 49 6.62 2.61 -3.55
CA ARG A 49 5.60 2.36 -4.58
C ARG A 49 4.70 1.22 -4.11
N PRO A 50 3.42 1.49 -3.76
CA PRO A 50 2.52 0.42 -3.42
C PRO A 50 2.12 -0.35 -4.68
N GLU A 51 1.66 -1.58 -4.49
CA GLU A 51 1.03 -2.39 -5.52
C GLU A 51 -0.40 -1.90 -5.82
N CYS A 52 -1.12 -1.48 -4.78
CA CYS A 52 -2.50 -0.99 -4.84
C CYS A 52 -2.67 0.26 -3.98
N VAL A 53 -3.63 1.11 -4.33
CA VAL A 53 -4.11 2.20 -3.47
C VAL A 53 -5.57 2.02 -3.06
N SER A 54 -6.27 1.14 -3.76
CA SER A 54 -7.66 0.77 -3.55
C SER A 54 -7.89 -0.69 -3.93
N ASP A 55 -8.98 -1.28 -3.46
CA ASP A 55 -9.34 -2.68 -3.77
C ASP A 55 -9.46 -2.93 -5.28
N GLY A 56 -9.94 -1.93 -6.04
CA GLY A 56 -10.08 -2.02 -7.50
C GLY A 56 -8.77 -2.11 -8.28
N ASP A 57 -7.62 -1.88 -7.63
CA ASP A 57 -6.30 -2.12 -8.23
C ASP A 57 -5.88 -3.59 -8.13
N CYS A 58 -6.58 -4.41 -7.34
CA CYS A 58 -6.30 -5.82 -7.13
C CYS A 58 -7.22 -6.71 -7.98
N THR A 59 -6.88 -8.00 -8.06
CA THR A 59 -7.77 -8.98 -8.68
C THR A 59 -9.06 -9.16 -7.87
N GLU A 60 -10.09 -9.76 -8.47
CA GLU A 60 -11.41 -9.96 -7.84
C GLU A 60 -11.38 -10.80 -6.54
N PHE A 61 -10.29 -11.56 -6.33
CA PHE A 61 -10.07 -12.44 -5.17
C PHE A 61 -9.16 -11.82 -4.10
N GLU A 62 -8.64 -10.62 -4.32
CA GLU A 62 -7.68 -9.94 -3.45
C GLU A 62 -8.25 -8.61 -2.93
N GLY A 63 -7.79 -8.11 -1.79
CA GLY A 63 -8.11 -6.78 -1.29
C GLY A 63 -6.85 -5.96 -1.04
N CYS A 64 -6.96 -4.63 -1.09
CA CYS A 64 -5.83 -3.73 -0.89
C CYS A 64 -5.59 -3.48 0.59
N ARG A 65 -4.52 -4.06 1.13
CA ARG A 65 -4.13 -3.90 2.54
C ARG A 65 -2.73 -3.34 2.66
N LYS A 66 -2.61 -2.13 3.20
CA LYS A 66 -1.32 -1.44 3.41
C LYS A 66 -0.46 -1.36 2.12
N GLY A 67 -1.11 -1.13 0.98
CA GLY A 67 -0.43 -0.97 -0.31
C GLY A 67 -0.02 -2.29 -0.98
N LYS A 68 -0.60 -3.42 -0.55
CA LYS A 68 -0.41 -4.75 -1.14
C LYS A 68 -1.74 -5.40 -1.44
N CYS A 69 -1.82 -6.09 -2.57
CA CYS A 69 -2.94 -6.98 -2.87
C CYS A 69 -2.73 -8.25 -2.07
N VAL A 70 -3.71 -8.58 -1.22
CA VAL A 70 -3.65 -9.74 -0.35
C VAL A 70 -4.96 -10.49 -0.41
N ASP A 71 -4.91 -11.82 -0.33
CA ASP A 71 -6.11 -12.63 -0.16
C ASP A 71 -6.79 -12.27 1.18
N PRO A 72 -8.02 -11.72 1.16
CA PRO A 72 -8.75 -11.35 2.36
C PRO A 72 -9.08 -12.54 3.26
N CYS A 73 -9.05 -13.78 2.76
CA CYS A 73 -9.32 -14.97 3.54
C CYS A 73 -8.18 -15.32 4.52
N ILE A 74 -6.96 -14.85 4.26
CA ILE A 74 -5.80 -15.09 5.11
C ILE A 74 -6.03 -14.39 6.47
N PHE A 75 -6.46 -15.18 7.46
CA PHE A 75 -6.79 -14.82 8.85
C PHE A 75 -8.17 -14.19 9.13
N SER A 76 -9.16 -14.40 8.27
CA SER A 76 -10.49 -13.79 8.47
C SER A 76 -11.56 -14.72 9.05
N CYS A 77 -11.49 -16.02 8.78
CA CYS A 77 -12.52 -16.97 9.20
C CYS A 77 -12.15 -17.79 10.43
N GLY A 78 -13.18 -18.27 11.14
CA GLY A 78 -13.06 -19.08 12.34
C GLY A 78 -12.61 -20.51 12.06
N THR A 79 -12.40 -21.28 13.13
CA THR A 79 -11.99 -22.69 13.01
C THR A 79 -13.06 -23.53 12.30
N ASN A 80 -12.64 -24.39 11.36
CA ASN A 80 -13.50 -25.23 10.51
C ASN A 80 -14.47 -24.48 9.58
N ALA A 81 -14.33 -23.16 9.43
CA ALA A 81 -15.08 -22.40 8.44
C ALA A 81 -14.35 -22.41 7.08
N GLU A 82 -15.12 -22.40 6.00
CA GLU A 82 -14.60 -22.14 4.66
C GLU A 82 -14.67 -20.65 4.34
N CYS A 83 -13.79 -20.18 3.46
CA CYS A 83 -13.72 -18.80 3.04
C CYS A 83 -13.81 -18.67 1.52
N SER A 84 -14.53 -17.65 1.06
CA SER A 84 -14.50 -17.18 -0.32
C SER A 84 -14.39 -15.67 -0.35
N THR A 85 -13.64 -15.11 -1.30
CA THR A 85 -13.60 -13.66 -1.49
C THR A 85 -14.75 -13.24 -2.39
N LYS A 86 -15.51 -12.22 -1.96
CA LYS A 86 -16.55 -11.58 -2.77
C LYS A 86 -16.39 -10.08 -2.68
N HIS A 87 -16.15 -9.42 -3.82
CA HIS A 87 -15.96 -7.96 -3.87
C HIS A 87 -14.83 -7.51 -2.93
N HIS A 88 -13.66 -8.17 -3.02
CA HIS A 88 -12.47 -7.87 -2.22
C HIS A 88 -12.61 -8.06 -0.69
N VAL A 89 -13.73 -8.63 -0.22
CA VAL A 89 -13.97 -8.93 1.20
C VAL A 89 -14.13 -10.43 1.46
N PRO A 90 -13.71 -10.92 2.63
CA PRO A 90 -13.85 -12.34 2.97
C PRO A 90 -15.29 -12.66 3.34
N VAL A 91 -15.81 -13.75 2.80
CA VAL A 91 -17.09 -14.35 3.14
C VAL A 91 -16.84 -15.71 3.76
N CYS A 92 -17.10 -15.81 5.06
CA CYS A 92 -16.95 -17.04 5.84
C CYS A 92 -18.28 -17.78 5.94
N PHE A 93 -18.25 -19.10 5.80
CA PHE A 93 -19.43 -19.95 5.98
C PHE A 93 -19.06 -21.30 6.60
N CYS A 94 -20.00 -21.90 7.34
CA CYS A 94 -19.83 -23.28 7.79
C CYS A 94 -20.18 -24.23 6.63
N PRO A 95 -19.29 -25.19 6.29
CA PRO A 95 -19.57 -26.17 5.26
C PRO A 95 -20.69 -27.13 5.68
N ALA A 96 -21.21 -27.90 4.72
CA ALA A 96 -22.29 -28.85 4.96
C ALA A 96 -21.94 -29.84 6.10
N GLY A 97 -22.87 -30.00 7.04
CA GLY A 97 -22.69 -30.85 8.22
C GLY A 97 -22.17 -30.13 9.47
N LEU A 98 -21.82 -28.83 9.37
CA LEU A 98 -21.40 -28.00 10.50
C LEU A 98 -22.37 -26.81 10.73
N THR A 99 -22.35 -26.26 11.94
CA THR A 99 -23.11 -25.08 12.36
C THR A 99 -22.30 -24.23 13.34
N GLY A 100 -22.75 -23.01 13.63
CA GLY A 100 -22.08 -22.09 14.55
C GLY A 100 -21.83 -20.73 13.91
N SER A 101 -20.79 -20.04 14.39
CA SER A 101 -20.38 -18.73 13.89
C SER A 101 -19.19 -18.89 12.94
N PRO A 102 -19.33 -18.65 11.62
CA PRO A 102 -18.24 -18.82 10.66
C PRO A 102 -17.02 -17.92 10.91
N PHE A 103 -17.17 -16.87 11.72
CA PHE A 103 -16.08 -15.97 12.10
C PHE A 103 -15.35 -16.42 13.38
N GLU A 104 -15.91 -17.37 14.13
CA GLU A 104 -15.33 -17.87 15.37
C GLU A 104 -15.00 -19.37 15.26
N ARG A 105 -16.03 -20.19 15.02
CA ARG A 105 -15.94 -21.64 14.94
C ARG A 105 -17.21 -22.27 14.36
N CYS A 106 -17.00 -23.27 13.52
CA CYS A 106 -18.03 -24.20 13.07
C CYS A 106 -17.84 -25.57 13.75
N ASP A 107 -18.92 -26.12 14.29
CA ASP A 107 -18.97 -27.42 14.97
C ASP A 107 -19.92 -28.38 14.26
N PRO A 108 -19.72 -29.71 14.36
CA PRO A 108 -20.64 -30.68 13.79
C PRO A 108 -22.07 -30.50 14.30
N LEU A 109 -23.04 -30.67 13.40
CA LEU A 109 -24.48 -30.74 13.73
C LEU A 109 -24.81 -31.90 14.68
#